data_AF-A0A651F2R2-F1
#
_entry.id   AF-A0A651F2R2-F1
#
_cell.length_a   1.000
_cell.length_b   1.000
_cell.length_c   1.000
_cell.angle_alpha   90.00
_cell.angle_beta   90.00
_cell.angle_gamma   90.00
#
_symmetry.space_group_name_H-M   'P 1'
#
loop_
_entity.id
_entity.type
_entity.pdbx_description
1 polymer ?
#
loop_
_entity_poly.entity_id
_entity_poly.type
_entity_poly.pdbx_seq_one_letter_code
_entity_poly.pdbx_strand_id
1 'polypeptide(L)'
;MWGGVVVGSAAVLTIYQPKLTVSNQSLVGHTLDRSETIYVTTEESPDVPEQVVLERHSEITPEMLDQLRAAGRERIVVGEFAWRAWGEWWIFALGAAMMIGGAVCMRLGARREIAAMTSIGDDHEASPISTIAAIRAILERLASELPTLPDDEMRCETVVTRLDQVQQSLVPSFANARNALIGKYGLAGYAGIMDRFASLERQINRAWSSAADRVYFESESCIALALEILPEVEQRLGIPPTSTATGS
;
A
#
# COMPACT_ATOMS: atom_id res chain seq x y z
N MET A 1 7.91 -19.80 9.83
CA MET A 1 6.84 -18.87 9.40
C MET A 1 5.61 -19.56 8.79
N TRP A 2 5.66 -20.85 8.42
CA TRP A 2 4.53 -21.56 7.79
C TRP A 2 3.42 -22.02 8.75
N GLY A 3 3.73 -22.26 10.03
CA GLY A 3 2.77 -22.82 11.00
C GLY A 3 1.52 -21.96 11.26
N GLY A 4 1.67 -20.62 11.26
CA GLY A 4 0.53 -19.72 11.50
C GLY A 4 -0.49 -19.68 10.35
N VAL A 5 -0.02 -19.83 9.11
CA VAL A 5 -0.89 -19.83 7.92
C VAL A 5 -1.76 -21.09 7.90
N VAL A 6 -1.18 -22.25 8.22
CA VAL A 6 -1.90 -23.54 8.20
C VAL A 6 -3.00 -23.59 9.26
N VAL A 7 -2.75 -23.08 10.47
CA VAL A 7 -3.76 -23.04 11.55
C VAL A 7 -4.90 -22.07 11.22
N GLY A 8 -4.59 -20.91 10.62
CA GLY A 8 -5.60 -19.94 10.20
C GLY A 8 -6.53 -20.48 9.11
N SER A 9 -5.99 -21.15 8.09
CA SER A 9 -6.79 -21.71 6.99
C SER A 9 -7.74 -22.81 7.46
N ALA A 10 -7.32 -23.67 8.39
CA ALA A 10 -8.19 -24.71 8.94
C ALA A 10 -9.35 -24.11 9.77
N ALA A 11 -9.09 -23.03 10.51
CA ALA A 11 -10.11 -22.34 11.29
C ALA A 11 -11.21 -21.71 10.42
N VAL A 12 -10.85 -21.17 9.25
CA VAL A 12 -11.80 -20.59 8.28
C VAL A 12 -12.79 -21.63 7.74
N LEU A 13 -12.37 -22.90 7.58
CA LEU A 13 -13.30 -23.96 7.15
C LEU A 13 -14.34 -24.30 8.21
N THR A 14 -14.03 -24.09 9.50
CA THR A 14 -14.95 -24.35 10.61
C THR A 14 -15.98 -23.25 10.84
N ILE A 15 -15.82 -22.09 10.21
CA ILE A 15 -16.72 -20.95 10.34
C ILE A 15 -18.16 -21.28 9.91
N TYR A 16 -18.30 -22.03 8.82
CA TYR A 16 -19.61 -22.40 8.27
C TYR A 16 -20.16 -23.69 8.89
N GLN A 17 -19.46 -24.27 9.88
CA GLN A 17 -19.82 -25.54 10.52
C GLN A 17 -19.88 -25.40 12.05
N PRO A 18 -20.77 -24.54 12.59
CA PRO A 18 -20.94 -24.39 14.03
C PRO A 18 -21.33 -25.73 14.67
N LYS A 19 -20.86 -25.94 15.92
CA LYS A 19 -21.25 -27.11 16.71
C LYS A 19 -22.68 -26.94 17.22
N LEU A 20 -23.48 -28.00 17.20
CA LEU A 20 -24.84 -28.03 17.74
C LEU A 20 -24.90 -27.90 19.27
N THR A 21 -23.74 -27.96 19.95
CA THR A 21 -23.59 -27.72 21.39
C THR A 21 -23.68 -26.23 21.77
N VAL A 22 -23.65 -25.32 20.79
CA VAL A 22 -23.79 -23.87 21.04
C VAL A 22 -25.26 -23.53 21.31
N SER A 23 -25.53 -22.50 22.12
CA SER A 23 -26.88 -22.06 22.48
C SER A 23 -27.79 -21.85 21.26
N ASN A 24 -29.04 -22.32 21.34
CA ASN A 24 -30.06 -22.18 20.27
C ASN A 24 -30.18 -20.74 19.78
N GLN A 25 -30.05 -19.74 20.67
CA GLN A 25 -30.15 -18.32 20.33
C GLN A 25 -29.10 -17.85 19.31
N SER A 26 -27.99 -18.58 19.15
CA SER A 26 -26.94 -18.25 18.19
C SER A 26 -27.13 -18.87 16.81
N LEU A 27 -28.05 -19.83 16.66
CA LEU A 27 -28.30 -20.58 15.43
C LEU A 27 -29.70 -20.33 14.86
N VAL A 28 -30.67 -19.99 15.73
CA VAL A 28 -32.05 -19.68 15.32
C VAL A 28 -32.07 -18.42 14.46
N GLY A 29 -32.82 -18.49 13.35
CA GLY A 29 -32.95 -17.39 12.37
C GLY A 29 -31.92 -17.42 11.25
N HIS A 30 -30.93 -18.32 11.30
CA HIS A 30 -30.04 -18.57 10.18
C HIS A 30 -30.61 -19.62 9.21
N THR A 31 -30.11 -19.65 7.98
CA THR A 31 -30.56 -20.59 6.95
C THR A 31 -29.58 -21.75 6.73
N LEU A 32 -30.09 -22.94 6.45
CA LEU A 32 -29.25 -24.09 6.06
C LEU A 32 -28.65 -23.88 4.66
N ASP A 33 -27.36 -24.12 4.48
CA ASP A 33 -26.73 -24.06 3.14
C ASP A 33 -26.83 -25.38 2.38
N ARG A 34 -27.13 -26.49 3.07
CA ARG A 34 -27.23 -27.82 2.46
C ARG A 34 -28.47 -28.53 2.97
N SER A 35 -29.15 -29.25 2.08
CA SER A 35 -30.21 -30.16 2.50
C SER A 35 -29.63 -31.29 3.35
N GLU A 36 -30.33 -31.62 4.44
CA GLU A 36 -29.89 -32.65 5.37
C GLU A 36 -31.05 -33.62 5.62
N THR A 37 -30.75 -34.91 5.49
CA THR A 37 -31.72 -35.97 5.80
C THR A 37 -31.39 -36.55 7.16
N ILE A 38 -32.36 -36.50 8.06
CA ILE A 38 -32.27 -37.09 9.39
C ILE A 38 -33.35 -38.16 9.56
N TYR A 39 -33.06 -39.13 10.43
CA TYR A 39 -33.97 -40.20 10.78
C TYR A 39 -34.42 -39.95 12.22
N VAL A 40 -35.71 -39.69 12.42
CA VAL A 40 -36.28 -39.39 13.73
C VAL A 40 -37.15 -40.57 14.16
N THR A 41 -36.89 -41.09 15.36
CA THR A 41 -37.74 -42.12 15.96
C THR A 41 -38.89 -41.43 16.69
N THR A 42 -40.12 -41.66 16.24
CA THR A 42 -41.34 -41.13 16.88
C THR A 42 -41.90 -42.15 17.88
N GLU A 43 -42.60 -41.67 18.91
CA GLU A 43 -43.24 -42.55 19.91
C GLU A 43 -44.32 -43.45 19.27
N GLU A 44 -44.89 -43.01 18.14
CA GLU A 44 -45.97 -43.70 17.42
C GLU A 44 -45.46 -44.91 16.62
N SER A 45 -44.18 -44.92 16.23
CA SER A 45 -43.56 -46.04 15.52
C SER A 45 -42.08 -46.20 15.93
N PRO A 46 -41.80 -46.79 17.11
CA PRO A 46 -40.43 -46.91 17.62
C PRO A 46 -39.54 -47.80 16.75
N ASP A 47 -40.13 -48.71 15.96
CA ASP A 47 -39.41 -49.66 15.12
C ASP A 47 -39.14 -49.14 13.69
N VAL A 48 -39.74 -48.02 13.27
CA VAL A 48 -39.58 -47.47 11.93
C VAL A 48 -39.20 -45.99 12.01
N PRO A 49 -37.92 -45.63 11.85
CA PRO A 49 -37.52 -44.24 11.87
C PRO A 49 -38.13 -43.48 10.68
N GLU A 50 -38.76 -42.35 10.97
CA GLU A 50 -39.31 -41.46 9.95
C GLU A 50 -38.17 -40.64 9.32
N GLN A 51 -38.15 -40.59 7.99
CA GLN A 51 -37.16 -39.81 7.25
C GLN A 51 -37.65 -38.37 7.13
N VAL A 52 -37.00 -37.45 7.84
CA VAL A 52 -37.25 -36.01 7.72
C VAL A 52 -36.17 -35.39 6.84
N VAL A 53 -36.60 -34.74 5.75
CA VAL A 53 -35.71 -34.01 4.84
C VAL A 53 -35.79 -32.53 5.16
N LEU A 54 -34.69 -31.97 5.66
CA LEU A 54 -34.53 -30.53 5.85
C LEU A 54 -34.10 -29.91 4.53
N GLU A 55 -34.93 -29.02 3.99
CA GLU A 55 -34.65 -28.37 2.71
C GLU A 55 -33.52 -27.35 2.82
N ARG A 56 -32.79 -27.17 1.71
CA ARG A 56 -31.80 -26.10 1.62
C ARG A 56 -32.50 -24.75 1.79
N HIS A 57 -31.88 -23.83 2.52
CA HIS A 57 -32.39 -22.50 2.85
C HIS A 57 -33.57 -22.45 3.81
N SER A 58 -33.96 -23.58 4.43
CA SER A 58 -34.92 -23.53 5.53
C SER A 58 -34.34 -22.75 6.71
N GLU A 59 -35.18 -21.95 7.35
CA GLU A 59 -34.83 -21.23 8.57
C GLU A 59 -34.64 -22.23 9.73
N ILE A 60 -33.57 -22.06 10.49
CA ILE A 60 -33.26 -22.92 11.62
C ILE A 60 -34.19 -22.58 12.77
N THR A 61 -35.13 -23.49 13.09
CA THR A 61 -36.00 -23.39 14.26
C THR A 61 -35.43 -24.16 15.46
N PRO A 62 -35.85 -23.84 16.70
CA PRO A 62 -35.44 -24.59 17.89
C PRO A 62 -35.76 -26.09 17.80
N GLU A 63 -36.93 -26.44 17.26
CA GLU A 63 -37.38 -27.82 17.10
C GLU A 63 -36.47 -28.60 16.15
N MET A 64 -36.04 -27.95 15.06
CA MET A 64 -35.10 -28.54 14.10
C MET A 64 -33.74 -28.82 14.74
N LEU A 65 -33.24 -27.91 15.60
CA LEU A 65 -31.99 -28.12 16.34
C LEU A 65 -32.09 -29.30 17.30
N ASP A 66 -33.22 -29.48 17.97
CA ASP A 66 -33.44 -30.60 18.88
C ASP A 66 -33.55 -31.93 18.13
N GLN A 67 -34.20 -31.95 16.97
CA GLN A 67 -34.22 -33.12 16.07
C GLN A 67 -32.81 -33.48 15.57
N LEU A 68 -32.01 -32.49 15.16
CA LEU A 68 -30.64 -32.71 14.72
C LEU A 68 -29.74 -33.28 15.82
N ARG A 69 -29.91 -32.80 17.06
CA ARG A 69 -29.21 -33.35 18.24
C ARG A 69 -29.65 -34.77 18.56
N ALA A 70 -30.96 -35.05 18.52
CA ALA A 70 -31.50 -36.39 18.73
C ALA A 70 -31.00 -37.38 17.67
N ALA A 71 -30.80 -36.92 16.43
CA ALA A 71 -30.18 -37.67 15.34
C ALA A 71 -28.64 -37.83 15.48
N GLY A 72 -28.04 -37.34 16.57
CA GLY A 72 -26.60 -37.47 16.85
C GLY A 72 -25.71 -36.60 15.95
N ARG A 73 -26.25 -35.54 15.32
CA ARG A 73 -25.42 -34.60 14.55
C ARG A 73 -24.67 -33.68 15.51
N GLU A 74 -23.37 -33.50 15.23
CA GLU A 74 -22.53 -32.59 16.00
C GLU A 74 -22.42 -31.19 15.38
N ARG A 75 -22.60 -31.08 14.05
CA ARG A 75 -22.37 -29.85 13.28
C ARG A 75 -23.39 -29.73 12.14
N ILE A 76 -23.71 -28.49 11.78
CA ILE A 76 -24.58 -28.15 10.65
C ILE A 76 -23.90 -27.13 9.74
N VAL A 77 -24.24 -27.12 8.45
CA VAL A 77 -23.70 -26.14 7.49
C VAL A 77 -24.69 -24.99 7.33
N VAL A 78 -24.28 -23.78 7.72
CA VAL A 78 -25.11 -22.57 7.71
C VAL A 78 -24.72 -21.68 6.53
N GLY A 79 -25.69 -21.12 5.83
CA GLY A 79 -25.46 -20.26 4.65
C GLY A 79 -24.97 -18.86 4.99
N GLU A 80 -25.26 -18.39 6.20
CA GLU A 80 -24.86 -17.08 6.68
C GLU A 80 -23.82 -17.16 7.79
N PHE A 81 -22.97 -16.14 7.84
CA PHE A 81 -21.87 -16.08 8.77
C PHE A 81 -22.32 -15.65 10.17
N ALA A 82 -22.33 -16.59 11.12
CA ALA A 82 -22.69 -16.35 12.51
C ALA A 82 -21.44 -16.07 13.38
N TRP A 83 -20.96 -14.81 13.40
CA TRP A 83 -19.76 -14.41 14.19
C TRP A 83 -19.82 -14.86 15.66
N ARG A 84 -21.02 -14.87 16.26
CA ARG A 84 -21.24 -15.25 17.67
C ARG A 84 -21.23 -16.76 17.91
N ALA A 85 -21.51 -17.57 16.90
CA ALA A 85 -21.50 -19.03 17.00
C ALA A 85 -20.08 -19.61 16.82
N TRP A 86 -19.13 -18.81 16.36
CA TRP A 86 -17.75 -19.24 16.17
C TRP A 86 -16.98 -19.21 17.50
N GLY A 87 -16.95 -20.36 18.20
CA GLY A 87 -16.27 -20.49 19.50
C GLY A 87 -14.77 -20.15 19.47
N GLU A 88 -14.12 -20.24 18.32
CA GLU A 88 -12.67 -20.02 18.16
C GLU A 88 -12.31 -18.63 17.61
N TRP A 89 -13.23 -17.67 17.61
CA TRP A 89 -12.97 -16.31 17.10
C TRP A 89 -11.77 -15.62 17.76
N TRP A 90 -11.48 -15.98 19.02
CA TRP A 90 -10.35 -15.45 19.78
C TRP A 90 -9.00 -15.86 19.20
N ILE A 91 -8.87 -17.07 18.63
CA ILE A 91 -7.64 -17.54 17.96
C ILE A 91 -7.37 -16.69 16.72
N PHE A 92 -8.42 -16.42 15.94
CA PHE A 92 -8.31 -15.56 14.78
C PHE A 92 -7.94 -14.13 15.15
N ALA A 93 -8.61 -13.56 16.17
CA ALA A 93 -8.29 -12.23 16.68
C ALA A 93 -6.84 -12.14 17.16
N LEU A 94 -6.35 -13.16 17.88
CA LEU A 94 -4.97 -13.25 18.31
C LEU A 94 -3.99 -13.32 17.13
N GLY A 95 -4.30 -14.13 16.11
CA GLY A 95 -3.49 -14.23 14.89
C GLY A 95 -3.43 -12.90 14.11
N ALA A 96 -4.56 -12.21 13.97
CA ALA A 96 -4.63 -10.89 13.35
C ALA A 96 -3.82 -9.85 14.15
N ALA A 97 -3.96 -9.85 15.48
CA ALA A 97 -3.19 -8.98 16.36
C ALA A 97 -1.67 -9.24 16.27
N MET A 98 -1.25 -10.51 16.22
CA MET A 98 0.16 -10.87 16.02
C MET A 98 0.68 -10.44 14.65
N MET A 99 -0.12 -10.53 13.59
CA MET A 99 0.27 -10.08 12.26
C MET A 99 0.46 -8.56 12.23
N ILE A 100 -0.51 -7.81 12.76
CA ILE A 100 -0.42 -6.35 12.86
C ILE A 100 0.77 -5.96 13.74
N GLY A 101 0.95 -6.61 14.89
CA GLY A 101 2.08 -6.41 15.79
C GLY A 101 3.42 -6.68 15.10
N GLY A 102 3.54 -7.79 14.37
CA GLY A 102 4.73 -8.13 13.58
C GLY A 102 5.06 -7.08 12.51
N ALA A 103 4.05 -6.62 11.78
CA ALA A 103 4.20 -5.54 10.79
C ALA A 103 4.65 -4.23 11.44
N VAL A 104 4.09 -3.88 12.61
CA VAL A 104 4.49 -2.70 13.38
C VAL A 104 5.93 -2.84 13.89
N CYS A 105 6.30 -3.99 14.45
CA CYS A 105 7.67 -4.27 14.90
C CYS A 105 8.68 -4.19 13.75
N MET A 106 8.38 -4.77 12.59
CA MET A 106 9.22 -4.64 11.38
C MET A 106 9.37 -3.18 10.96
N ARG A 107 8.28 -2.40 11.00
CA ARG A 107 8.31 -0.98 10.66
C ARG A 107 9.12 -0.15 11.66
N LEU A 108 9.06 -0.49 12.94
CA LEU A 108 9.87 0.15 13.99
C LEU A 108 11.34 -0.25 13.90
N GLY A 109 11.64 -1.52 13.55
CA GLY A 109 12.99 -2.01 13.31
C GLY A 109 13.64 -1.32 12.11
N ALA A 110 12.95 -1.28 10.97
CA ALA A 110 13.42 -0.57 9.78
C ALA A 110 13.68 0.92 10.04
N ARG A 111 12.82 1.57 10.85
CA ARG A 111 13.05 2.97 11.28
C ARG A 111 14.31 3.13 12.13
N ARG A 112 14.61 2.18 13.01
CA ARG A 112 15.83 2.20 13.84
C ARG A 112 17.07 1.92 13.03
N GLU A 113 17.01 1.01 12.07
CA GLU A 113 18.13 0.69 11.19
C GLU A 113 18.45 1.86 10.25
N ILE A 114 17.42 2.52 9.71
CA ILE A 114 17.58 3.78 8.96
C ILE A 114 18.20 4.86 9.87
N ALA A 115 17.70 5.05 11.09
CA ALA A 115 18.27 6.02 12.03
C ALA A 115 19.72 5.68 12.43
N ALA A 116 20.07 4.40 12.57
CA ALA A 116 21.41 3.93 12.85
C ALA A 116 22.37 4.17 11.66
N MET A 117 21.91 3.91 10.43
CA MET A 117 22.64 4.26 9.21
C MET A 117 22.83 5.77 9.08
N THR A 118 21.83 6.58 9.44
CA THR A 118 21.96 8.05 9.49
C THR A 118 22.94 8.51 10.57
N SER A 119 23.17 7.73 11.63
CA SER A 119 24.12 8.08 12.71
C SER A 119 25.57 7.65 12.46
N ILE A 120 25.80 6.71 11.54
CA ILE A 120 27.14 6.19 11.21
C ILE A 120 27.66 6.82 9.89
N GLY A 121 26.77 7.28 9.01
CA GLY A 121 27.11 8.00 7.78
C GLY A 121 26.93 9.51 7.93
N ASP A 122 27.81 10.17 8.70
CA ASP A 122 27.97 11.63 8.67
C ASP A 122 28.92 12.08 7.53
N ASP A 123 29.22 11.17 6.60
CA ASP A 123 29.92 11.46 5.34
C ASP A 123 28.89 11.82 4.26
N HIS A 124 28.51 13.10 4.21
CA HIS A 124 28.13 13.84 3.00
C HIS A 124 27.18 13.19 1.95
N GLU A 125 26.33 12.22 2.29
CA GLU A 125 25.31 11.75 1.35
C GLU A 125 24.27 12.86 1.16
N ALA A 126 24.28 13.50 -0.01
CA ALA A 126 23.51 14.71 -0.28
C ALA A 126 22.02 14.46 0.03
N SER A 127 21.50 15.17 1.03
CA SER A 127 20.09 15.12 1.40
C SER A 127 19.21 15.34 0.16
N PRO A 128 18.06 14.66 0.02
CA PRO A 128 17.11 14.90 -1.08
C PRO A 128 16.77 16.38 -1.25
N ILE A 129 16.70 17.10 -0.13
CA ILE A 129 16.41 18.53 -0.09
C ILE A 129 17.54 19.34 -0.72
N SER A 130 18.79 19.08 -0.35
CA SER A 130 19.95 19.78 -0.92
C SER A 130 20.14 19.43 -2.39
N THR A 131 19.79 18.21 -2.79
CA THR A 131 19.84 17.77 -4.19
C THR A 131 18.85 18.56 -5.05
N ILE A 132 17.58 18.68 -4.62
CA ILE A 132 16.59 19.50 -5.33
C ILE A 132 16.99 20.98 -5.36
N ALA A 133 17.50 21.51 -4.25
CA ALA A 133 18.00 22.89 -4.20
C ALA A 133 19.16 23.12 -5.19
N ALA A 134 20.07 22.16 -5.34
CA ALA A 134 21.15 22.23 -6.32
C ALA A 134 20.63 22.18 -7.77
N ILE A 135 19.65 21.31 -8.06
CA ILE A 135 19.01 21.26 -9.38
C ILE A 135 18.35 22.61 -9.70
N ARG A 136 17.58 23.17 -8.76
CA ARG A 136 16.98 24.51 -8.89
C ARG A 136 18.03 25.56 -9.22
N ALA A 137 19.09 25.64 -8.41
CA ALA A 137 20.13 26.66 -8.60
C ALA A 137 20.79 26.57 -9.99
N ILE A 138 21.00 25.36 -10.51
CA ILE A 138 21.55 25.16 -11.85
C ILE A 138 20.55 25.60 -12.92
N LEU A 139 19.27 25.23 -12.80
CA LEU A 139 18.25 25.62 -13.77
C LEU A 139 17.98 27.13 -13.78
N GLU A 140 17.90 27.78 -12.62
CA GLU A 140 17.73 29.23 -12.50
C GLU A 140 18.94 29.99 -13.06
N ARG A 141 20.15 29.47 -12.82
CA ARG A 141 21.37 30.01 -13.42
C ARG A 141 21.35 29.87 -14.94
N LEU A 142 20.98 28.70 -15.47
CA LEU A 142 20.83 28.51 -16.91
C LEU A 142 19.81 29.50 -17.50
N ALA A 143 18.63 29.61 -16.91
CA ALA A 143 17.58 30.50 -17.41
C ALA A 143 17.99 31.98 -17.43
N SER A 144 18.84 32.41 -16.49
CA SER A 144 19.36 33.79 -16.45
C SER A 144 20.60 34.02 -17.32
N GLU A 145 21.44 32.99 -17.52
CA GLU A 145 22.70 33.08 -18.27
C GLU A 145 22.48 32.95 -19.79
N LEU A 146 21.60 32.06 -20.25
CA LEU A 146 21.40 31.76 -21.67
C LEU A 146 21.05 32.99 -22.54
N PRO A 147 20.18 33.93 -22.12
CA PRO A 147 19.88 35.12 -22.92
C PRO A 147 21.08 36.05 -23.13
N THR A 148 22.10 35.97 -22.26
CA THR A 148 23.30 36.82 -22.32
C THR A 148 24.35 36.31 -23.31
N LEU A 149 24.23 35.05 -23.75
CA LEU A 149 25.16 34.43 -24.67
C LEU A 149 24.90 34.87 -26.12
N PRO A 150 25.97 35.03 -26.93
CA PRO A 150 25.93 35.72 -28.22
C PRO A 150 25.25 34.91 -29.34
N ASP A 151 25.30 33.58 -29.29
CA ASP A 151 24.77 32.70 -30.34
C ASP A 151 24.17 31.41 -29.76
N ASP A 152 23.36 30.74 -30.58
CA ASP A 152 22.63 29.54 -30.19
C ASP A 152 23.54 28.31 -30.01
N GLU A 153 24.71 28.26 -30.66
CA GLU A 153 25.66 27.16 -30.51
C GLU A 153 26.27 27.16 -29.10
N MET A 154 26.73 28.33 -28.65
CA MET A 154 27.27 28.53 -27.29
C MET A 154 26.21 28.33 -26.22
N ARG A 155 24.95 28.73 -26.49
CA ARG A 155 23.82 28.45 -25.59
C ARG A 155 23.58 26.95 -25.45
N CYS A 156 23.53 26.22 -26.57
CA CYS A 156 23.34 24.77 -26.56
C CYS A 156 24.48 24.05 -25.82
N GLU A 157 25.73 24.41 -26.10
CA GLU A 157 26.91 23.84 -25.41
C GLU A 157 26.86 24.09 -23.90
N THR A 158 26.45 25.29 -23.49
CA THR A 158 26.28 25.64 -22.08
C THR A 158 25.20 24.79 -21.42
N VAL A 159 24.05 24.60 -22.07
CA VAL A 159 22.99 23.71 -21.55
C VAL A 159 23.49 22.29 -21.39
N VAL A 160 24.09 21.71 -22.44
CA VAL A 160 24.60 20.33 -22.43
C VAL A 160 25.56 20.15 -21.27
N THR A 161 26.57 21.03 -21.15
CA THR A 161 27.59 20.94 -20.11
C THR A 161 27.01 20.99 -18.69
N ARG A 162 26.05 21.89 -18.45
CA ARG A 162 25.45 22.07 -17.11
C ARG A 162 24.46 20.96 -16.77
N LEU A 163 23.63 20.54 -17.71
CA LEU A 163 22.65 19.49 -17.48
C LEU A 163 23.28 18.10 -17.45
N ASP A 164 24.44 17.90 -18.07
CA ASP A 164 25.22 16.67 -17.93
C ASP A 164 25.63 16.43 -16.47
N GLN A 165 26.08 17.49 -15.77
CA GLN A 165 26.35 17.42 -14.33
C GLN A 165 25.10 17.04 -13.53
N VAL A 166 23.93 17.59 -13.87
CA VAL A 166 22.66 17.29 -13.20
C VAL A 166 22.29 15.81 -13.39
N GLN A 167 22.38 15.31 -14.62
CA GLN A 167 22.02 13.93 -14.95
C GLN A 167 22.98 12.90 -14.36
N GLN A 168 24.29 13.19 -14.34
CA GLN A 168 25.28 12.22 -13.84
C GLN A 168 25.37 12.18 -12.32
N SER A 169 25.10 13.29 -11.62
CA SER A 169 25.30 13.38 -10.17
C SER A 169 24.00 13.54 -9.38
N LEU A 170 23.19 14.55 -9.70
CA LEU A 170 22.07 14.96 -8.86
C LEU A 170 20.85 14.05 -9.02
N VAL A 171 20.52 13.65 -10.26
CA VAL A 171 19.39 12.75 -10.52
C VAL A 171 19.58 11.38 -9.85
N PRO A 172 20.73 10.69 -10.02
CA PRO A 172 20.99 9.44 -9.32
C PRO A 172 21.03 9.61 -7.79
N SER A 173 21.62 10.69 -7.28
CA SER A 173 21.66 10.98 -5.84
C SER A 173 20.26 11.06 -5.25
N PHE A 174 19.33 11.76 -5.92
CA PHE A 174 17.95 11.85 -5.47
C PHE A 174 17.24 10.48 -5.51
N ALA A 175 17.43 9.72 -6.60
CA ALA A 175 16.83 8.39 -6.75
C ALA A 175 17.33 7.38 -5.71
N ASN A 176 18.62 7.45 -5.35
CA ASN A 176 19.25 6.57 -4.36
C ASN A 176 18.73 6.85 -2.93
N ALA A 177 18.26 8.07 -2.65
CA ALA A 177 17.67 8.44 -1.37
C ALA A 177 16.25 7.88 -1.12
N ARG A 178 15.82 6.89 -1.92
CA ARG A 178 14.52 6.20 -1.80
C ARG A 178 14.19 5.77 -0.37
N ASN A 179 15.11 5.12 0.33
CA ASN A 179 14.85 4.60 1.68
C ASN A 179 14.64 5.74 2.69
N ALA A 180 15.41 6.82 2.57
CA ALA A 180 15.24 8.01 3.40
C ALA A 180 13.88 8.69 3.14
N LEU A 181 13.48 8.81 1.87
CA LEU A 181 12.18 9.36 1.49
C LEU A 181 11.01 8.50 1.97
N ILE A 182 11.06 7.17 1.80
CA ILE A 182 10.03 6.25 2.31
C ILE A 182 9.98 6.28 3.84
N GLY A 183 11.14 6.35 4.50
CA GLY A 183 11.23 6.45 5.96
C GLY A 183 10.52 7.69 6.51
N LYS A 184 10.71 8.84 5.84
CA LYS A 184 10.16 10.13 6.26
C LYS A 184 8.70 10.35 5.83
N TYR A 185 8.35 10.07 4.59
CA TYR A 185 7.05 10.41 3.99
C TYR A 185 6.10 9.20 3.83
N GLY A 186 6.58 7.98 4.12
CA GLY A 186 5.84 6.75 3.82
C GLY A 186 5.80 6.41 2.33
N LEU A 187 5.27 5.24 2.00
CA LEU A 187 5.24 4.74 0.61
C LEU A 187 4.37 5.61 -0.31
N ALA A 188 3.19 6.03 0.16
CA ALA A 188 2.30 6.92 -0.59
C ALA A 188 2.90 8.32 -0.79
N GLY A 189 3.55 8.87 0.24
CA GLY A 189 4.25 10.16 0.13
C GLY A 189 5.43 10.08 -0.84
N TYR A 190 6.24 9.03 -0.75
CA TYR A 190 7.31 8.76 -1.71
C TYR A 190 6.80 8.65 -3.15
N ALA A 191 5.72 7.90 -3.39
CA ALA A 191 5.14 7.78 -4.73
C ALA A 191 4.71 9.14 -5.29
N GLY A 192 4.08 9.98 -4.46
CA GLY A 192 3.69 11.33 -4.86
C GLY A 192 4.87 12.26 -5.15
N ILE A 193 5.97 12.14 -4.41
CA ILE A 193 7.22 12.88 -4.67
C ILE A 193 7.85 12.41 -5.98
N MET A 194 7.97 11.10 -6.17
CA MET A 194 8.62 10.52 -7.35
C MET A 194 7.86 10.78 -8.65
N ASP A 195 6.54 10.82 -8.62
CA ASP A 195 5.73 11.15 -9.80
C ASP A 195 6.07 12.55 -10.36
N ARG A 196 6.18 13.54 -9.47
CA ARG A 196 6.57 14.91 -9.85
C ARG A 196 8.04 15.03 -10.18
N PHE A 197 8.91 14.34 -9.44
CA PHE A 197 10.34 14.29 -9.76
C PHE A 197 10.59 13.65 -11.14
N ALA A 198 9.91 12.56 -11.50
CA ALA A 198 10.04 11.94 -12.81
C ALA A 198 9.58 12.87 -13.95
N SER A 199 8.57 13.70 -13.69
CA SER A 199 8.15 14.74 -14.64
C SER A 199 9.24 15.80 -14.83
N LEU A 200 9.86 16.26 -13.74
CA LEU A 200 11.01 17.18 -13.77
C LEU A 200 12.20 16.57 -14.54
N GLU A 201 12.57 15.33 -14.22
CA GLU A 201 13.66 14.60 -14.88
C GLU A 201 13.44 14.49 -16.39
N ARG A 202 12.22 14.17 -16.84
CA ARG A 202 11.88 14.12 -18.28
C ARG A 202 12.13 15.46 -18.97
N GLN A 203 11.78 16.58 -18.33
CA GLN A 203 12.00 17.90 -18.90
C GLN A 203 13.50 18.24 -18.96
N ILE A 204 14.27 17.87 -17.94
CA ILE A 204 15.73 18.00 -17.95
C ILE A 204 16.35 17.17 -19.08
N ASN A 205 15.91 15.92 -19.26
CA ASN A 205 16.43 15.03 -20.31
C ASN A 205 16.08 15.55 -21.71
N ARG A 206 14.88 16.09 -21.90
CA ARG A 206 14.47 16.75 -23.14
C ARG A 206 15.30 18.00 -23.42
N ALA A 207 15.48 18.86 -22.42
CA ALA A 207 16.31 20.06 -22.57
C ALA A 207 17.73 19.70 -23.00
N TRP A 208 18.35 18.73 -22.33
CA TRP A 208 19.69 18.25 -22.67
C TRP A 208 19.75 17.67 -24.09
N SER A 209 18.78 16.83 -24.47
CA SER A 209 18.77 16.18 -25.80
C SER A 209 18.59 17.21 -26.91
N SER A 210 17.61 18.10 -26.78
CA SER A 210 17.38 19.18 -27.75
C SER A 210 18.59 20.11 -27.88
N ALA A 211 19.28 20.42 -26.77
CA ALA A 211 20.51 21.20 -26.82
C ALA A 211 21.66 20.44 -27.53
N ALA A 212 21.82 19.14 -27.28
CA ALA A 212 22.79 18.31 -27.98
C ALA A 212 22.52 18.26 -29.50
N ASP A 213 21.24 18.28 -29.89
CA ASP A 213 20.79 18.34 -31.28
C ASP A 213 20.79 19.77 -31.89
N ARG A 214 21.29 20.77 -31.14
CA ARG A 214 21.36 22.19 -31.53
C ARG A 214 20.01 22.87 -31.75
N VAL A 215 18.97 22.40 -31.06
CA VAL A 215 17.60 22.94 -31.07
C VAL A 215 17.38 23.81 -29.83
N TYR A 216 17.97 25.01 -29.81
CA TYR A 216 17.98 25.89 -28.62
C TYR A 216 16.58 26.22 -28.08
N PHE A 217 15.63 26.60 -28.94
CA PHE A 217 14.31 27.05 -28.49
C PHE A 217 13.55 25.97 -27.72
N GLU A 218 13.69 24.70 -28.11
CA GLU A 218 13.04 23.58 -27.44
C GLU A 218 13.71 23.30 -26.10
N SER A 219 15.05 23.39 -26.07
CA SER A 219 15.82 23.28 -24.84
C SER A 219 15.41 24.35 -23.81
N GLU A 220 15.37 25.61 -24.23
CA GLU A 220 14.93 26.74 -23.40
C GLU A 220 13.51 26.53 -22.85
N SER A 221 12.58 26.12 -23.72
CA SER A 221 11.19 25.81 -23.32
C SER A 221 11.13 24.69 -22.28
N CYS A 222 11.94 23.64 -22.44
CA CYS A 222 11.99 22.53 -21.49
C CYS A 222 12.61 22.95 -20.14
N ILE A 223 13.61 23.83 -20.12
CA ILE A 223 14.18 24.41 -18.89
C ILE A 223 13.12 25.24 -18.15
N ALA A 224 12.36 26.07 -18.87
CA ALA A 224 11.28 26.86 -18.27
C ALA A 224 10.21 25.95 -17.63
N LEU A 225 9.78 24.90 -18.34
CA LEU A 225 8.82 23.92 -17.79
C LEU A 225 9.39 23.15 -16.59
N ALA A 226 10.69 22.84 -16.58
CA ALA A 226 11.33 22.23 -15.42
C ALA A 226 11.29 23.15 -14.17
N LEU A 227 11.50 24.46 -14.37
CA LEU A 227 11.38 25.46 -13.31
C LEU A 227 9.95 25.60 -12.76
N GLU A 228 8.93 25.37 -13.60
CA GLU A 228 7.52 25.36 -13.17
C GLU A 228 7.16 24.12 -12.32
N ILE A 229 7.79 22.97 -12.58
CA ILE A 229 7.54 21.72 -11.83
C ILE A 229 8.22 21.73 -10.45
N LEU A 230 9.39 22.37 -10.32
CA LEU A 230 10.21 22.38 -9.12
C LEU A 230 9.46 22.77 -7.82
N PRO A 231 8.65 23.85 -7.78
CA PRO A 231 7.88 24.22 -6.59
C PRO A 231 6.97 23.09 -6.07
N GLU A 232 6.40 22.27 -6.95
CA GLU A 232 5.55 21.15 -6.51
C GLU A 232 6.37 20.02 -5.87
N VAL A 233 7.57 19.75 -6.40
CA VAL A 233 8.50 18.77 -5.82
C VAL A 233 8.94 19.24 -4.43
N GLU A 234 9.28 20.51 -4.30
CA GLU A 234 9.68 21.14 -3.04
C GLU A 234 8.58 21.14 -1.99
N GLN A 235 7.35 21.51 -2.39
CA GLN A 235 6.19 21.48 -1.51
C GLN A 235 5.97 20.07 -0.95
N ARG A 236 6.10 19.03 -1.79
CA ARG A 236 5.95 17.63 -1.37
C ARG A 236 7.09 17.16 -0.47
N LEU A 237 8.28 17.75 -0.61
CA LEU A 237 9.39 17.54 0.31
C LEU A 237 9.25 18.34 1.62
N GLY A 238 8.25 19.24 1.71
CA GLY A 238 8.07 20.11 2.87
C GLY A 238 9.12 21.21 2.97
N ILE A 239 9.73 21.58 1.83
CA ILE A 239 10.58 22.77 1.72
C ILE A 239 9.65 23.97 1.66
N PRO A 240 9.82 24.99 2.52
CA PRO A 240 8.99 26.20 2.45
C PRO A 240 9.18 26.84 1.08
N PRO A 241 8.10 27.34 0.44
CA PRO A 241 8.23 28.03 -0.84
C PRO A 241 9.21 29.19 -0.62
N THR A 242 10.34 29.16 -1.32
CA THR A 242 11.18 30.35 -1.46
C THR A 242 10.28 31.43 -2.04
N SER A 243 9.98 32.45 -1.24
CA SER A 243 9.22 33.61 -1.66
C SER A 243 9.83 34.10 -2.95
N THR A 244 9.20 33.79 -4.08
CA THR A 244 9.46 34.46 -5.34
C THR A 244 9.26 35.92 -5.00
N ALA A 245 10.36 36.67 -4.94
CA ALA A 245 10.28 38.11 -4.90
C ALA A 245 9.52 38.49 -6.17
N THR A 246 8.24 38.78 -5.99
CA THR A 246 7.38 39.33 -7.02
C THR A 246 7.99 40.67 -7.38
N GLY A 247 8.89 40.65 -8.36
CA GLY A 247 9.38 41.82 -9.05
C GLY A 247 8.22 42.42 -9.83
N SER A 248 7.81 43.59 -9.34
CA SER A 248 7.14 44.70 -10.03
C SER A 248 7.21 44.71 -11.55
#